data_AF-A0A7L4R7S6-F1
#
_entry.id   AF-A0A7L4R7S6-F1
#
_cell.length_a   1.000
_cell.length_b   1.000
_cell.length_c   1.000
_cell.angle_alpha   90.00
_cell.angle_beta   90.00
_cell.angle_gamma   90.00
#
_symmetry.space_group_name_H-M   'P 1'
#
loop_
_entity.id
_entity.type
_entity.pdbx_description
1 polymer ?
#
loop_
_entity_poly.entity_id
_entity_poly.type
_entity_poly.pdbx_seq_one_letter_code
_entity_poly.pdbx_strand_id
1 'polypeptide(L)'
;MNGATKTLSPEDRAIAFTLKRGSDSQFANSMFKLSSDRMPEAARLFRYLEKVEEARGTGHFFPLKYLLTLAIESNERSQRFCLIGGFAAFMYITAAEGELKGPTEKWRGSHDLDIIAIDRGFPAMAAATFNTPLIKAPFPNKTAVNAYDEHAEFPCEMDIYHFEGGKLRIEEYVLKEKDLRAVTFERLGVKFNVISWDQLVSLKVYANRMRDKIDVVDLVCALAKAEERGISGELGGSLEEQFGKLTEAEKEAVRKAFVEVIATRDVKEKFGGIVPYYGRQEIIRAYGQIESL
;
A
#
# COMPACT_ATOMS: atom_id res chain seq x y z
N MET A 1 -8.43 -48.89 -28.09
CA MET A 1 -8.66 -48.26 -26.77
C MET A 1 -8.65 -46.76 -26.99
N ASN A 2 -9.82 -46.11 -26.87
CA ASN A 2 -9.96 -44.67 -27.05
C ASN A 2 -9.37 -43.95 -25.83
N GLY A 3 -8.21 -43.32 -26.01
CA GLY A 3 -7.63 -42.43 -25.01
C GLY A 3 -8.39 -41.12 -25.01
N ALA A 4 -9.39 -40.99 -24.15
CA ALA A 4 -10.03 -39.71 -23.88
C ALA A 4 -8.95 -38.75 -23.34
N THR A 5 -8.54 -37.78 -24.17
CA THR A 5 -7.81 -36.61 -23.71
C THR A 5 -8.68 -35.90 -22.68
N LYS A 6 -8.41 -36.11 -21.40
CA LYS A 6 -9.01 -35.33 -20.32
C LYS A 6 -8.70 -33.87 -20.57
N THR A 7 -9.70 -33.13 -21.03
CA THR A 7 -9.68 -31.68 -21.07
C THR A 7 -9.53 -31.21 -19.62
N LEU A 8 -8.36 -30.65 -19.31
CA LEU A 8 -8.11 -30.00 -18.02
C LEU A 8 -9.22 -28.99 -17.74
N SER A 9 -9.63 -28.87 -16.47
CA SER A 9 -10.55 -27.81 -16.04
C SER A 9 -9.88 -26.43 -16.30
N PRO A 10 -10.64 -25.33 -16.39
CA PRO A 10 -10.06 -24.00 -16.54
C PRO A 10 -9.01 -23.67 -15.46
N GLU A 11 -9.25 -24.10 -14.21
CA GLU A 11 -8.34 -23.94 -13.08
C GLU A 11 -7.07 -24.80 -13.25
N ASP A 12 -7.21 -26.06 -13.68
CA ASP A 12 -6.06 -26.92 -13.95
C ASP A 12 -5.25 -26.46 -15.17
N ARG A 13 -5.88 -25.80 -16.15
CA ARG A 13 -5.19 -25.15 -17.27
C ARG A 13 -4.41 -23.94 -16.80
N ALA A 14 -4.98 -23.11 -15.92
CA ALA A 14 -4.29 -21.97 -15.34
C ALA A 14 -3.08 -22.43 -14.51
N ILE A 15 -3.23 -23.46 -13.67
CA ILE A 15 -2.13 -24.05 -12.89
C ILE A 15 -1.08 -24.69 -13.81
N ALA A 16 -1.49 -25.49 -14.79
CA ALA A 16 -0.56 -26.12 -15.74
C ALA A 16 0.14 -25.09 -16.64
N PHE A 17 -0.49 -23.97 -16.97
CA PHE A 17 0.10 -22.90 -17.76
C PHE A 17 1.12 -22.09 -16.93
N THR A 18 0.79 -21.78 -15.68
CA THR A 18 1.72 -21.18 -14.69
C THR A 18 2.92 -22.08 -14.44
N LEU A 19 2.75 -23.41 -14.37
CA LEU A 19 3.84 -24.37 -14.20
C LEU A 19 4.69 -24.57 -15.48
N LYS A 20 4.10 -24.44 -16.67
CA LYS A 20 4.79 -24.68 -17.95
C LYS A 20 5.64 -23.50 -18.44
N ARG A 21 5.41 -22.29 -17.90
CA ARG A 21 6.32 -21.13 -18.02
C ARG A 21 7.04 -20.78 -16.72
N GLY A 22 6.59 -21.33 -15.59
CA GLY A 22 7.13 -21.12 -14.24
C GLY A 22 8.35 -21.97 -13.89
N SER A 23 9.03 -22.61 -14.85
CA SER A 23 10.28 -23.30 -14.54
C SER A 23 11.43 -22.35 -14.21
N ASP A 24 11.37 -21.06 -14.61
CA ASP A 24 12.52 -20.14 -14.48
C ASP A 24 12.24 -18.76 -13.84
N SER A 25 10.99 -18.37 -13.56
CA SER A 25 10.71 -17.04 -12.95
C SER A 25 10.34 -17.12 -11.47
N GLN A 26 11.04 -16.33 -10.66
CA GLN A 26 10.82 -16.26 -9.23
C GLN A 26 9.41 -15.74 -8.88
N PHE A 27 8.87 -14.83 -9.69
CA PHE A 27 7.48 -14.37 -9.63
C PHE A 27 6.45 -15.51 -9.64
N ALA A 28 6.58 -16.46 -10.57
CA ALA A 28 5.65 -17.59 -10.68
C ALA A 28 5.67 -18.48 -9.44
N ASN A 29 6.85 -18.66 -8.82
CA ASN A 29 6.99 -19.40 -7.57
C ASN A 29 6.33 -18.69 -6.38
N SER A 30 6.47 -17.37 -6.26
CA SER A 30 5.80 -16.57 -5.21
C SER A 30 4.28 -16.57 -5.41
N MET A 31 3.82 -16.46 -6.66
CA MET A 31 2.40 -16.55 -7.01
C MET A 31 1.80 -17.93 -6.70
N PHE A 32 2.54 -19.01 -6.97
CA PHE A 32 2.12 -20.36 -6.61
C PHE A 32 1.98 -20.53 -5.09
N LYS A 33 2.90 -19.96 -4.30
CA LYS A 33 2.79 -19.95 -2.83
C LYS A 33 1.52 -19.24 -2.37
N LEU A 34 1.20 -18.08 -2.94
CA LEU A 34 -0.02 -17.32 -2.65
C LEU A 34 -1.30 -18.11 -2.94
N SER A 35 -1.30 -18.96 -3.98
CA SER A 35 -2.46 -19.78 -4.36
C SER A 35 -2.54 -21.15 -3.67
N SER A 36 -1.52 -21.54 -2.90
CA SER A 36 -1.45 -22.91 -2.35
C SER A 36 -2.31 -23.11 -1.10
N ASP A 37 -2.83 -24.33 -0.92
CA ASP A 37 -3.64 -24.74 0.25
C ASP A 37 -2.87 -24.67 1.59
N ARG A 38 -1.56 -24.42 1.55
CA ARG A 38 -0.71 -24.20 2.73
C ARG A 38 -0.81 -22.77 3.28
N MET A 39 -1.41 -21.84 2.54
CA MET A 39 -1.68 -20.46 2.97
C MET A 39 -3.16 -20.10 2.70
N PRO A 40 -4.12 -20.67 3.45
CA PRO A 40 -5.55 -20.48 3.19
C PRO A 40 -6.01 -19.01 3.30
N GLU A 41 -5.27 -18.17 4.02
CA GLU A 41 -5.49 -16.72 4.04
C GLU A 41 -5.00 -16.02 2.76
N ALA A 42 -3.85 -16.43 2.23
CA ALA A 42 -3.31 -15.91 0.96
C ALA A 42 -4.17 -16.32 -0.25
N ALA A 43 -4.75 -17.52 -0.25
CA ALA A 43 -5.66 -17.95 -1.32
C ALA A 43 -7.03 -17.23 -1.26
N ARG A 44 -7.54 -16.97 -0.04
CA ARG A 44 -8.74 -16.13 0.16
C ARG A 44 -8.48 -14.70 -0.28
N LEU A 45 -7.29 -14.20 0.01
CA LEU A 45 -6.80 -12.90 -0.41
C LEU A 45 -6.68 -12.81 -1.93
N PHE A 46 -6.04 -13.76 -2.61
CA PHE A 46 -5.87 -13.74 -4.06
C PHE A 46 -7.23 -13.66 -4.78
N ARG A 47 -8.18 -14.52 -4.40
CA ARG A 47 -9.56 -14.48 -4.93
C ARG A 47 -10.32 -13.19 -4.63
N TYR A 48 -9.96 -12.53 -3.54
CA TYR A 48 -10.55 -11.27 -3.16
C TYR A 48 -9.94 -10.09 -3.93
N LEU A 49 -8.63 -10.11 -4.18
CA LEU A 49 -7.95 -9.18 -5.05
C LEU A 49 -8.49 -9.26 -6.47
N GLU A 50 -8.62 -10.46 -7.02
CA GLU A 50 -9.26 -10.67 -8.32
C GLU A 50 -10.64 -10.01 -8.36
N LYS A 51 -11.48 -10.21 -7.34
CA LYS A 51 -12.82 -9.60 -7.28
C LYS A 51 -12.83 -8.08 -7.16
N VAL A 52 -11.94 -7.50 -6.35
CA VAL A 52 -11.85 -6.03 -6.18
C VAL A 52 -11.38 -5.38 -7.47
N GLU A 53 -10.43 -6.01 -8.16
CA GLU A 53 -9.88 -5.50 -9.43
C GLU A 53 -10.84 -5.75 -10.61
N GLU A 54 -11.53 -6.90 -10.67
CA GLU A 54 -12.59 -7.21 -11.65
C GLU A 54 -13.76 -6.23 -11.54
N ALA A 55 -14.19 -5.90 -10.32
CA ALA A 55 -15.31 -4.97 -10.08
C ALA A 55 -15.04 -3.54 -10.59
N ARG A 56 -13.76 -3.16 -10.76
CA ARG A 56 -13.37 -1.81 -11.22
C ARG A 56 -13.33 -1.67 -12.73
N GLY A 57 -13.34 -2.77 -13.48
CA GLY A 57 -13.40 -2.76 -14.96
C GLY A 57 -12.22 -2.06 -15.65
N THR A 58 -11.10 -1.84 -14.94
CA THR A 58 -10.00 -0.97 -15.39
C THR A 58 -8.92 -1.66 -16.21
N GLY A 59 -9.07 -2.92 -16.63
CA GLY A 59 -8.01 -3.60 -17.39
C GLY A 59 -6.71 -3.70 -16.56
N HIS A 60 -6.69 -4.65 -15.62
CA HIS A 60 -5.46 -5.32 -15.17
C HIS A 60 -4.31 -4.45 -14.61
N PHE A 61 -4.58 -3.49 -13.72
CA PHE A 61 -3.56 -2.87 -12.89
C PHE A 61 -3.50 -3.57 -11.52
N PHE A 62 -2.42 -4.31 -11.20
CA PHE A 62 -2.38 -5.22 -10.03
C PHE A 62 -1.37 -4.88 -8.90
N PRO A 63 -1.21 -3.64 -8.42
CA PRO A 63 -0.20 -3.32 -7.39
C PRO A 63 -0.30 -4.16 -6.13
N LEU A 64 -1.51 -4.51 -5.69
CA LEU A 64 -1.65 -5.28 -4.47
C LEU A 64 -1.06 -6.69 -4.63
N LYS A 65 -1.21 -7.31 -5.81
CA LYS A 65 -0.53 -8.57 -6.16
C LYS A 65 0.99 -8.44 -6.08
N TYR A 66 1.55 -7.37 -6.64
CA TYR A 66 2.99 -7.10 -6.62
C TYR A 66 3.51 -6.83 -5.20
N LEU A 67 2.77 -6.06 -4.40
CA LEU A 67 3.10 -5.76 -3.00
C LEU A 67 3.15 -7.02 -2.14
N LEU A 68 2.16 -7.92 -2.28
CA LEU A 68 2.15 -9.19 -1.55
C LEU A 68 3.33 -10.07 -1.95
N THR A 69 3.62 -10.15 -3.25
CA THR A 69 4.74 -10.92 -3.79
C THR A 69 6.07 -10.41 -3.23
N LEU A 70 6.27 -9.08 -3.24
CA LEU A 70 7.41 -8.44 -2.61
C LEU A 70 7.52 -8.78 -1.12
N ALA A 71 6.42 -8.74 -0.39
CA ALA A 71 6.44 -8.97 1.05
C ALA A 71 6.81 -10.41 1.39
N ILE A 72 6.34 -11.41 0.63
CA ILE A 72 6.76 -12.80 0.78
C ILE A 72 8.27 -12.93 0.52
N GLU A 73 8.75 -12.42 -0.61
CA GLU A 73 10.16 -12.54 -0.99
C GLU A 73 11.09 -11.78 -0.03
N SER A 74 10.67 -10.60 0.42
CA SER A 74 11.32 -9.81 1.47
C SER A 74 11.47 -10.62 2.76
N ASN A 75 10.39 -11.27 3.21
CA ASN A 75 10.37 -12.05 4.45
C ASN A 75 11.27 -13.29 4.36
N GLU A 76 11.26 -14.00 3.23
CA GLU A 76 12.12 -15.18 3.03
C GLU A 76 13.60 -14.81 2.90
N ARG A 77 13.91 -13.71 2.22
CA ARG A 77 15.30 -13.28 1.94
C ARG A 77 15.86 -12.35 3.01
N SER A 78 15.08 -12.03 4.04
CA SER A 78 15.43 -11.03 5.05
C SER A 78 15.87 -9.69 4.44
N GLN A 79 15.27 -9.31 3.31
CA GLN A 79 15.51 -8.04 2.62
C GLN A 79 14.35 -7.11 2.89
N ARG A 80 14.49 -6.21 3.85
CA ARG A 80 13.41 -5.39 4.37
C ARG A 80 13.18 -4.16 3.50
N PHE A 81 11.91 -3.79 3.39
CA PHE A 81 11.44 -2.52 2.89
C PHE A 81 10.43 -1.92 3.86
N CYS A 82 10.08 -0.66 3.63
CA CYS A 82 9.02 0.05 4.32
C CYS A 82 8.03 0.58 3.29
N LEU A 83 6.76 0.20 3.39
CA LEU A 83 5.69 0.67 2.51
C LEU A 83 5.33 2.13 2.82
N ILE A 84 5.22 2.96 1.79
CA ILE A 84 4.76 4.35 1.87
C ILE A 84 3.62 4.61 0.85
N GLY A 85 3.27 5.87 0.62
CA GLY A 85 2.35 6.25 -0.45
C GLY A 85 0.89 5.85 -0.18
N GLY A 86 0.12 5.67 -1.26
CA GLY A 86 -1.32 5.36 -1.16
C GLY A 86 -1.61 4.00 -0.51
N PHE A 87 -0.76 3.00 -0.75
CA PHE A 87 -0.92 1.67 -0.15
C PHE A 87 -0.61 1.66 1.35
N ALA A 88 0.31 2.49 1.84
CA ALA A 88 0.50 2.65 3.27
C ALA A 88 -0.76 3.20 3.96
N ALA A 89 -1.41 4.21 3.37
CA ALA A 89 -2.67 4.73 3.88
C ALA A 89 -3.78 3.65 3.89
N PHE A 90 -3.84 2.83 2.84
CA PHE A 90 -4.75 1.69 2.78
C PHE A 90 -4.50 0.65 3.88
N MET A 91 -3.24 0.37 4.25
CA MET A 91 -2.93 -0.53 5.36
C MET A 91 -3.45 0.02 6.69
N TYR A 92 -3.33 1.32 6.93
CA TYR A 92 -3.90 1.96 8.12
C TYR A 92 -5.43 1.89 8.16
N ILE A 93 -6.10 2.19 7.06
CA ILE A 93 -7.57 2.12 6.95
C ILE A 93 -8.05 0.68 7.20
N THR A 94 -7.48 -0.29 6.50
CA THR A 94 -7.88 -1.70 6.66
C THR A 94 -7.62 -2.23 8.07
N ALA A 95 -6.53 -1.82 8.71
CA ALA A 95 -6.26 -2.18 10.09
C ALA A 95 -7.27 -1.57 11.06
N ALA A 96 -7.62 -0.29 10.87
CA ALA A 96 -8.60 0.43 11.69
C ALA A 96 -10.03 -0.10 11.53
N GLU A 97 -10.37 -0.65 10.36
CA GLU A 97 -11.71 -1.16 10.04
C GLU A 97 -11.89 -2.63 10.42
N GLY A 98 -10.80 -3.42 10.45
CA GLY A 98 -10.79 -4.81 10.93
C GLY A 98 -11.45 -5.84 10.00
N GLU A 99 -12.22 -5.40 9.02
CA GLU A 99 -12.75 -6.23 7.93
C GLU A 99 -12.22 -5.70 6.59
N LEU A 100 -11.89 -6.60 5.65
CA LEU A 100 -11.36 -6.17 4.35
C LEU A 100 -12.45 -5.64 3.42
N LYS A 101 -13.63 -6.27 3.40
CA LYS A 101 -14.68 -6.05 2.39
C LYS A 101 -15.11 -4.58 2.25
N GLY A 102 -15.41 -3.89 3.37
CA GLY A 102 -15.82 -2.47 3.36
C GLY A 102 -14.71 -1.51 2.88
N PRO A 103 -13.50 -1.59 3.46
CA PRO A 103 -12.31 -0.86 3.01
C PRO A 103 -12.05 -0.88 1.51
N THR A 104 -12.06 -2.06 0.88
CA THR A 104 -11.70 -2.16 -0.54
C THR A 104 -12.74 -1.64 -1.52
N GLU A 105 -14.01 -1.75 -1.17
CA GLU A 105 -15.11 -1.31 -2.05
C GLU A 105 -15.15 0.22 -2.16
N LYS A 106 -14.71 0.92 -1.10
CA LYS A 106 -14.66 2.39 -1.05
C LYS A 106 -13.27 2.96 -1.29
N TRP A 107 -12.20 2.17 -1.15
CA TRP A 107 -10.85 2.68 -1.37
C TRP A 107 -10.63 2.98 -2.85
N ARG A 108 -10.07 4.15 -3.13
CA ARG A 108 -9.89 4.69 -4.49
C ARG A 108 -8.82 4.02 -5.36
N GLY A 109 -8.04 3.10 -4.80
CA GLY A 109 -6.88 2.50 -5.48
C GLY A 109 -5.60 3.36 -5.40
N SER A 110 -4.47 2.76 -5.76
CA SER A 110 -3.23 3.47 -6.12
C SER A 110 -2.90 3.17 -7.56
N HIS A 111 -2.01 3.96 -8.15
CA HIS A 111 -1.50 3.81 -9.53
C HIS A 111 -0.06 3.29 -9.59
N ASP A 112 0.51 2.93 -8.45
CA ASP A 112 1.92 2.64 -8.22
C ASP A 112 2.13 1.98 -6.85
N LEU A 113 3.34 1.47 -6.64
CA LEU A 113 3.84 1.03 -5.34
C LEU A 113 5.03 1.87 -4.90
N ASP A 114 4.86 2.64 -3.82
CA ASP A 114 5.96 3.38 -3.21
C ASP A 114 6.55 2.62 -2.01
N ILE A 115 7.86 2.37 -2.03
CA ILE A 115 8.57 1.66 -0.96
C ILE A 115 9.93 2.27 -0.67
N ILE A 116 10.29 2.34 0.61
CA ILE A 116 11.64 2.67 1.05
C ILE A 116 12.42 1.37 1.22
N ALA A 117 13.51 1.19 0.47
CA ALA A 117 14.47 0.12 0.70
C ALA A 117 15.21 0.38 2.02
N ILE A 118 15.02 -0.51 3.01
CA ILE A 118 15.78 -0.47 4.26
C ILE A 118 17.14 -1.11 4.04
N ASP A 119 17.16 -2.25 3.34
CA ASP A 119 18.38 -2.98 3.05
C ASP A 119 18.86 -2.70 1.61
N ARG A 120 20.17 -2.49 1.43
CA ARG A 120 20.77 -2.14 0.11
C ARG A 120 20.52 -3.19 -0.98
N GLY A 121 20.29 -4.45 -0.60
CA GLY A 121 20.00 -5.55 -1.51
C GLY A 121 18.54 -5.59 -1.99
N PHE A 122 17.64 -4.82 -1.36
CA PHE A 122 16.21 -4.86 -1.65
C PHE A 122 15.87 -4.50 -3.11
N PRO A 123 16.41 -3.41 -3.73
CA PRO A 123 16.10 -3.09 -5.12
C PRO A 123 16.47 -4.24 -6.07
N ALA A 124 17.65 -4.83 -5.92
CA ALA A 124 18.09 -5.96 -6.74
C ALA A 124 17.20 -7.19 -6.55
N MET A 125 16.74 -7.44 -5.33
CA MET A 125 15.76 -8.49 -5.04
C MET A 125 14.43 -8.22 -5.74
N ALA A 126 13.89 -7.00 -5.64
CA ALA A 126 12.63 -6.62 -6.28
C ALA A 126 12.69 -6.79 -7.81
N ALA A 127 13.76 -6.28 -8.44
CA ALA A 127 14.01 -6.44 -9.86
C ALA A 127 14.11 -7.91 -10.30
N ALA A 128 14.84 -8.74 -9.55
CA ALA A 128 14.96 -10.16 -9.81
C ALA A 128 13.62 -10.90 -9.66
N THR A 129 12.86 -10.58 -8.60
CA THR A 129 11.53 -11.16 -8.33
C THR A 129 10.60 -10.95 -9.53
N PHE A 130 10.60 -9.76 -10.13
CA PHE A 130 9.74 -9.43 -11.27
C PHE A 130 10.40 -9.58 -12.64
N ASN A 131 11.61 -10.12 -12.71
CA ASN A 131 12.40 -10.27 -13.93
C ASN A 131 12.44 -8.97 -14.79
N THR A 132 12.69 -7.84 -14.12
CA THR A 132 12.66 -6.51 -14.73
C THR A 132 13.97 -5.76 -14.42
N PRO A 133 14.50 -4.95 -15.34
CA PRO A 133 15.69 -4.16 -15.05
C PRO A 133 15.41 -3.08 -14.00
N LEU A 134 16.45 -2.74 -13.22
CA LEU A 134 16.44 -1.52 -12.40
C LEU A 134 16.58 -0.30 -13.30
N ILE A 135 15.61 0.61 -13.23
CA ILE A 135 15.62 1.85 -14.00
C ILE A 135 15.98 2.98 -13.05
N LYS A 136 17.09 3.68 -13.32
CA LYS A 136 17.44 4.87 -12.53
C LYS A 136 16.41 5.97 -12.82
N ALA A 137 15.70 6.42 -11.80
CA ALA A 137 14.75 7.52 -11.93
C ALA A 137 15.52 8.86 -12.01
N PRO A 138 14.91 9.93 -12.56
CA PRO A 138 15.53 11.26 -12.61
C PRO A 138 15.71 11.91 -11.21
N PHE A 139 15.26 11.27 -10.14
CA PHE A 139 15.40 11.73 -8.76
C PHE A 139 16.57 11.01 -8.07
N PRO A 140 17.43 11.73 -7.32
CA PRO A 140 18.69 11.18 -6.79
C PRO A 140 18.48 9.97 -5.88
N ASN A 141 17.38 9.91 -5.12
CA ASN A 141 17.14 8.87 -4.12
C ASN A 141 16.07 7.84 -4.55
N LYS A 142 15.86 7.67 -5.85
CA LYS A 142 14.77 6.85 -6.39
C LYS A 142 15.27 5.92 -7.50
N THR A 143 14.88 4.66 -7.39
CA THR A 143 14.98 3.65 -8.45
C THR A 143 13.58 3.21 -8.82
N ALA A 144 13.28 3.17 -10.11
CA ALA A 144 12.01 2.66 -10.61
C ALA A 144 12.16 1.19 -11.01
N VAL A 145 11.14 0.40 -10.69
CA VAL A 145 10.97 -0.99 -11.09
C VAL A 145 9.62 -1.08 -11.79
N ASN A 146 9.62 -1.40 -13.08
CA ASN A 146 8.38 -1.58 -13.83
C ASN A 146 8.08 -3.07 -13.91
N ALA A 147 7.18 -3.55 -13.07
CA ALA A 147 6.78 -4.94 -13.08
C ALA A 147 5.70 -5.16 -14.15
N TYR A 148 5.98 -6.03 -15.12
CA TYR A 148 5.04 -6.39 -16.18
C TYR A 148 4.57 -7.82 -15.97
N ASP A 149 3.25 -8.02 -15.98
CA ASP A 149 2.61 -9.32 -16.11
C ASP A 149 2.14 -9.42 -17.56
N GLU A 150 2.40 -10.54 -18.23
CA GLU A 150 1.99 -10.74 -19.62
C GLU A 150 0.47 -10.72 -19.83
N HIS A 151 -0.28 -10.80 -18.73
CA HIS A 151 -1.73 -10.64 -18.68
C HIS A 151 -2.18 -9.24 -18.23
N ALA A 152 -1.25 -8.35 -17.89
CA ALA A 152 -1.54 -6.96 -17.54
C ALA A 152 -1.50 -6.06 -18.77
N GLU A 153 -2.56 -5.27 -18.93
CA GLU A 153 -2.64 -4.24 -19.96
C GLU A 153 -1.65 -3.09 -19.68
N PHE A 154 -1.30 -2.88 -18.42
CA PHE A 154 -0.38 -1.83 -17.97
C PHE A 154 0.65 -2.36 -16.95
N PRO A 155 1.94 -1.95 -17.04
CA PRO A 155 2.93 -2.28 -16.02
C PRO A 155 2.57 -1.67 -14.66
N CYS A 156 2.87 -2.38 -13.57
CA CYS A 156 2.89 -1.79 -12.24
C CYS A 156 4.17 -1.00 -12.07
N GLU A 157 4.06 0.33 -11.95
CA GLU A 157 5.17 1.18 -11.56
C GLU A 157 5.45 0.98 -10.06
N MET A 158 6.70 0.74 -9.72
CA MET A 158 7.18 0.62 -8.36
C MET A 158 8.34 1.57 -8.14
N ASP A 159 8.14 2.46 -7.18
CA ASP A 159 9.07 3.49 -6.78
C ASP A 159 9.83 3.02 -5.54
N ILE A 160 11.09 2.66 -5.75
CA ILE A 160 12.00 2.23 -4.69
C ILE A 160 12.88 3.39 -4.27
N TYR A 161 12.58 3.95 -3.11
CA TYR A 161 13.35 5.02 -2.49
C TYR A 161 14.49 4.46 -1.66
N HIS A 162 15.66 5.09 -1.70
CA HIS A 162 16.84 4.65 -0.95
C HIS A 162 17.53 5.82 -0.22
N PHE A 163 18.17 5.51 0.91
CA PHE A 163 18.95 6.50 1.65
C PHE A 163 20.30 6.74 0.97
N GLU A 164 20.62 8.00 0.70
CA GLU A 164 21.94 8.44 0.22
C GLU A 164 22.58 9.35 1.28
N GLY A 165 23.80 9.00 1.71
CA GLY A 165 24.46 9.73 2.80
C GLY A 165 23.64 9.76 4.11
N GLY A 166 22.85 8.70 4.37
CA GLY A 166 21.99 8.58 5.55
C GLY A 166 20.71 9.43 5.52
N LYS A 167 20.36 10.00 4.35
CA LYS A 167 19.16 10.82 4.16
C LYS A 167 18.36 10.35 2.95
N LEU A 168 17.05 10.41 3.08
CA LEU A 168 16.10 10.22 2.01
C LEU A 168 15.34 11.52 1.81
N ARG A 169 15.27 12.01 0.57
CA ARG A 169 14.43 13.13 0.19
C ARG A 169 13.31 12.63 -0.70
N ILE A 170 12.07 12.86 -0.28
CA ILE A 170 10.86 12.65 -1.08
C ILE A 170 10.17 13.99 -1.15
N GLU A 171 10.17 14.60 -2.33
CA GLU A 171 9.68 15.97 -2.53
C GLU A 171 10.40 16.95 -1.57
N GLU A 172 9.66 17.69 -0.75
CA GLU A 172 10.21 18.60 0.27
C GLU A 172 10.54 17.91 1.59
N TYR A 173 10.04 16.68 1.81
CA TYR A 173 10.27 15.94 3.04
C TYR A 173 11.67 15.31 3.07
N VAL A 174 12.37 15.47 4.19
CA VAL A 174 13.68 14.88 4.43
C VAL A 174 13.63 13.95 5.64
N LEU A 175 13.82 12.66 5.39
CA LEU A 175 13.90 11.61 6.40
C LEU A 175 15.36 11.18 6.61
N LYS A 176 15.80 11.09 7.87
CA LYS A 176 17.10 10.47 8.17
C LYS A 176 16.90 8.99 8.40
N GLU A 177 17.86 8.18 7.95
CA GLU A 177 17.81 6.72 8.05
C GLU A 177 17.56 6.24 9.49
N LYS A 178 18.28 6.82 10.45
CA LYS A 178 18.14 6.50 11.88
C LYS A 178 16.79 6.88 12.49
N ASP A 179 16.04 7.77 11.84
CA ASP A 179 14.76 8.28 12.32
C ASP A 179 13.59 7.53 11.65
N LEU A 180 13.85 6.67 10.66
CA LEU A 180 12.81 5.85 10.02
C LEU A 180 12.17 4.94 11.06
N ARG A 181 10.84 5.08 11.23
CA ARG A 181 10.03 4.22 12.08
C ARG A 181 9.04 3.49 11.20
N ALA A 182 8.81 2.23 11.55
CA ALA A 182 7.85 1.39 10.86
C ALA A 182 6.92 0.71 11.86
N VAL A 183 5.68 0.54 11.45
CA VAL A 183 4.69 -0.31 12.11
C VAL A 183 4.59 -1.59 11.31
N THR A 184 4.75 -2.73 11.97
CA THR A 184 4.58 -4.03 11.32
C THR A 184 3.11 -4.42 11.35
N PHE A 185 2.48 -4.44 10.18
CA PHE A 185 1.14 -4.97 10.00
C PHE A 185 1.23 -6.45 9.64
N GLU A 186 0.55 -7.29 10.40
CA GLU A 186 0.22 -8.65 9.98
C GLU A 186 -1.21 -8.64 9.44
N ARG A 187 -1.32 -8.53 8.12
CA ARG A 187 -2.58 -8.47 7.41
C ARG A 187 -2.46 -9.31 6.17
N LEU A 188 -3.56 -9.90 5.74
CA LEU A 188 -3.59 -10.68 4.50
C LEU A 188 -2.63 -11.90 4.54
N GLY A 189 -2.36 -12.46 5.73
CA GLY A 189 -1.44 -13.60 5.92
C GLY A 189 0.05 -13.28 5.67
N VAL A 190 0.41 -12.00 5.57
CA VAL A 190 1.78 -11.54 5.31
C VAL A 190 2.13 -10.38 6.24
N LYS A 191 3.41 -10.28 6.62
CA LYS A 191 3.94 -9.16 7.39
C LYS A 191 4.42 -8.06 6.46
N PHE A 192 3.92 -6.84 6.68
CA PHE A 192 4.35 -5.61 6.01
C PHE A 192 4.94 -4.67 7.05
N ASN A 193 6.12 -4.11 6.76
CA ASN A 193 6.55 -2.92 7.46
C ASN A 193 6.00 -1.72 6.71
N VAL A 194 5.20 -0.90 7.38
CA VAL A 194 4.61 0.32 6.84
C VAL A 194 5.21 1.49 7.60
N ILE A 195 5.51 2.60 6.93
CA ILE A 195 6.08 3.77 7.61
C ILE A 195 5.15 4.24 8.73
N SER A 196 5.72 4.71 9.85
CA SER A 196 4.90 5.14 10.98
C SER A 196 3.90 6.21 10.59
N TRP A 197 2.75 6.21 11.25
CA TRP A 197 1.60 7.04 10.91
C TRP A 197 1.98 8.51 10.80
N ASP A 198 2.75 9.02 11.76
CA ASP A 198 3.17 10.42 11.81
C ASP A 198 4.09 10.78 10.65
N GLN A 199 5.02 9.88 10.30
CA GLN A 199 5.90 10.08 9.14
C GLN A 199 5.16 9.98 7.81
N LEU A 200 4.13 9.14 7.72
CA LEU A 200 3.26 9.09 6.56
C LEU A 200 2.45 10.38 6.41
N VAL A 201 1.90 10.90 7.50
CA VAL A 201 1.18 12.18 7.50
C VAL A 201 2.12 13.32 7.12
N SER A 202 3.34 13.39 7.68
CA SER A 202 4.36 14.35 7.27
C SER A 202 4.62 14.28 5.76
N LEU A 203 4.91 13.09 5.22
CA LEU A 203 5.13 12.88 3.78
C LEU A 203 3.98 13.47 2.94
N LYS A 204 2.74 13.20 3.34
CA LYS A 204 1.53 13.67 2.64
C LYS A 204 1.33 15.18 2.76
N VAL A 205 1.62 15.75 3.92
CA VAL A 205 1.57 17.20 4.15
C VAL A 205 2.60 17.93 3.30
N TYR A 206 3.85 17.46 3.23
CA TYR A 206 4.88 18.08 2.40
C TYR A 206 4.61 17.93 0.90
N ALA A 207 3.99 16.83 0.48
CA ALA A 207 3.60 16.66 -0.91
C ALA A 207 2.44 17.58 -1.32
N ASN A 208 1.49 17.81 -0.42
CA ASN A 208 0.40 18.80 -0.54
C ASN A 208 -0.43 18.72 -1.83
N ARG A 209 -0.44 17.57 -2.53
CA ARG A 209 -1.35 17.35 -3.68
C ARG A 209 -2.76 17.17 -3.17
N MET A 210 -3.75 17.42 -4.03
CA MET A 210 -5.17 17.24 -3.68
C MET A 210 -5.46 15.83 -3.13
N ARG A 211 -4.89 14.78 -3.74
CA ARG A 211 -5.01 13.40 -3.24
C ARG A 211 -4.40 13.21 -1.86
N ASP A 212 -3.28 13.87 -1.57
CA ASP A 212 -2.58 13.72 -0.30
C ASP A 212 -3.35 14.35 0.86
N LYS A 213 -4.12 15.42 0.61
CA LYS A 213 -5.05 15.98 1.60
C LYS A 213 -6.13 14.97 2.02
N ILE A 214 -6.63 14.19 1.06
CA ILE A 214 -7.58 13.11 1.33
C ILE A 214 -6.92 11.99 2.12
N ASP A 215 -5.69 11.60 1.76
CA ASP A 215 -4.90 10.63 2.54
C ASP A 215 -4.73 11.07 4.00
N VAL A 216 -4.38 12.34 4.24
CA VAL A 216 -4.23 12.89 5.59
C VAL A 216 -5.52 12.77 6.39
N VAL A 217 -6.66 13.13 5.79
CA VAL A 217 -7.97 13.01 6.44
C VAL A 217 -8.30 11.55 6.74
N ASP A 218 -8.11 10.65 5.78
CA ASP A 218 -8.37 9.22 5.94
C ASP A 218 -7.47 8.60 7.03
N LEU A 219 -6.20 9.00 7.10
CA LEU A 219 -5.24 8.52 8.10
C LEU A 219 -5.64 8.94 9.52
N VAL A 220 -6.05 10.19 9.71
CA VAL A 220 -6.52 10.68 11.02
C VAL A 220 -7.82 9.97 11.41
N CYS A 221 -8.76 9.81 10.49
CA CYS A 221 -9.99 9.07 10.75
C CYS A 221 -9.72 7.60 11.10
N ALA A 222 -8.78 6.95 10.41
CA ALA A 222 -8.38 5.58 10.70
C ALA A 222 -7.80 5.45 12.11
N LEU A 223 -6.93 6.37 12.52
CA LEU A 223 -6.35 6.32 13.86
C LEU A 223 -7.39 6.60 14.96
N ALA A 224 -8.26 7.61 14.76
CA ALA A 224 -9.40 7.88 15.63
C ALA A 224 -10.32 6.66 15.78
N LYS A 225 -10.62 5.98 14.66
CA LYS A 225 -11.44 4.78 14.63
C LYS A 225 -10.78 3.61 15.37
N ALA A 226 -9.48 3.42 15.18
CA ALA A 226 -8.72 2.40 15.88
C ALA A 226 -8.70 2.66 17.40
N GLU A 227 -8.68 3.93 17.81
CA GLU A 227 -8.77 4.33 19.22
C GLU A 227 -10.16 4.04 19.81
N GLU A 228 -11.26 4.36 19.09
CA GLU A 228 -12.62 3.96 19.47
C GLU A 228 -12.75 2.44 19.69
N ARG A 229 -11.95 1.65 18.97
CA ARG A 229 -11.92 0.19 19.03
C ARG A 229 -10.90 -0.38 20.03
N GLY A 230 -10.09 0.46 20.67
CA GLY A 230 -9.04 0.02 21.60
C GLY A 230 -7.86 -0.70 20.93
N ILE A 231 -7.63 -0.49 19.62
CA ILE A 231 -6.56 -1.12 18.83
C ILE A 231 -5.54 -0.11 18.28
N SER A 232 -5.57 1.15 18.73
CA SER A 232 -4.64 2.20 18.29
C SER A 232 -3.16 1.82 18.51
N GLY A 233 -2.86 1.00 19.52
CA GLY A 233 -1.53 0.42 19.72
C GLY A 233 -1.03 -0.42 18.54
N GLU A 234 -1.92 -1.12 17.82
CA GLU A 234 -1.55 -1.87 16.60
C GLU A 234 -1.18 -0.94 15.43
N LEU A 235 -1.65 0.31 15.46
CA LEU A 235 -1.36 1.34 14.46
C LEU A 235 -0.19 2.24 14.89
N GLY A 236 0.46 1.91 16.01
CA GLY A 236 1.67 2.59 16.48
C GLY A 236 1.46 3.61 17.60
N GLY A 237 0.24 3.74 18.15
CA GLY A 237 -0.06 4.58 19.33
C GLY A 237 -1.40 5.30 19.24
N SER A 238 -1.77 6.08 20.26
CA SER A 238 -3.01 6.89 20.25
C SER A 238 -2.93 8.05 19.27
N LEU A 239 -4.09 8.64 18.94
CA LEU A 239 -4.13 9.86 18.12
C LEU A 239 -3.35 11.00 18.77
N GLU A 240 -3.49 11.18 20.08
CA GLU A 240 -2.71 12.17 20.85
C GLU A 240 -1.19 11.95 20.72
N GLU A 241 -0.73 10.71 20.92
CA GLU A 241 0.69 10.38 20.82
C GLU A 241 1.25 10.57 19.41
N GLN A 242 0.51 10.16 18.38
CA GLN A 242 0.98 10.28 16.99
C GLN A 242 0.91 11.72 16.50
N PHE A 243 -0.20 12.41 16.75
CA PHE A 243 -0.39 13.81 16.36
C PHE A 243 0.58 14.74 17.10
N GLY A 244 0.91 14.43 18.36
CA GLY A 244 1.91 15.13 19.15
C GLY A 244 3.34 15.04 18.60
N LYS A 245 3.65 14.07 17.73
CA LYS A 245 4.96 13.96 17.06
C LYS A 245 5.10 14.89 15.85
N LEU A 246 4.00 15.41 15.33
CA LEU A 246 4.00 16.36 14.22
C LEU A 246 4.49 17.74 14.71
N THR A 247 5.16 18.47 13.83
CA THR A 247 5.48 19.87 14.04
C THR A 247 4.20 20.73 14.02
N GLU A 248 4.23 21.92 14.61
CA GLU A 248 3.08 22.82 14.59
C GLU A 248 2.62 23.20 13.17
N ALA A 249 3.57 23.34 12.24
CA ALA A 249 3.26 23.58 10.83
C ALA A 249 2.52 22.40 10.18
N GLU A 250 2.93 21.16 10.49
CA GLU A 250 2.26 19.95 10.01
C GLU A 250 0.87 19.80 10.63
N LYS A 251 0.71 20.04 11.94
CA LYS A 251 -0.60 20.02 12.60
C LYS A 251 -1.57 21.01 11.95
N GLU A 252 -1.10 22.23 11.68
CA GLU A 252 -1.90 23.25 11.00
C GLU A 252 -2.27 22.84 9.56
N ALA A 253 -1.35 22.19 8.84
CA ALA A 253 -1.65 21.66 7.51
C ALA A 253 -2.71 20.53 7.56
N VAL A 254 -2.65 19.65 8.57
CA VAL A 254 -3.68 18.63 8.81
C VAL A 254 -5.03 19.28 9.06
N ARG A 255 -5.11 20.28 9.96
CA ARG A 255 -6.36 21.01 10.25
C ARG A 255 -6.93 21.66 8.99
N LYS A 256 -6.09 22.31 8.18
CA LYS A 256 -6.49 22.89 6.89
C LYS A 256 -7.03 21.83 5.92
N ALA A 257 -6.40 20.66 5.83
CA ALA A 257 -6.90 19.57 5.00
C ALA A 257 -8.32 19.14 5.41
N PHE A 258 -8.60 19.02 6.72
CA PHE A 258 -9.94 18.75 7.23
C PHE A 258 -10.94 19.85 6.86
N VAL A 259 -10.61 21.11 7.12
CA VAL A 259 -11.48 22.25 6.79
C VAL A 259 -11.81 22.26 5.31
N GLU A 260 -10.82 22.06 4.44
CA GLU A 260 -11.04 22.00 3.00
C GLU A 260 -11.95 20.85 2.59
N VAL A 261 -11.75 19.64 3.12
CA VAL A 261 -12.57 18.47 2.79
C VAL A 261 -14.00 18.63 3.32
N ILE A 262 -14.18 19.12 4.54
CA ILE A 262 -15.50 19.36 5.16
C ILE A 262 -16.24 20.49 4.43
N ALA A 263 -15.58 21.59 4.09
CA ALA A 263 -16.21 22.73 3.43
C ALA A 263 -16.61 22.44 1.97
N THR A 264 -16.05 21.41 1.35
CA THR A 264 -16.30 21.09 -0.04
C THR A 264 -17.63 20.35 -0.20
N ARG A 265 -18.58 20.96 -0.93
CA ARG A 265 -19.92 20.40 -1.18
C ARG A 265 -19.89 19.24 -2.18
N ASP A 266 -19.09 19.37 -3.24
CA ASP A 266 -18.79 18.28 -4.18
C ASP A 266 -17.31 17.91 -4.09
N VAL A 267 -17.02 17.01 -3.13
CA VAL A 267 -15.65 16.53 -2.88
C VAL A 267 -15.12 15.80 -4.11
N LYS A 268 -15.98 15.05 -4.81
CA LYS A 268 -15.58 14.28 -5.98
C LYS A 268 -15.13 15.21 -7.11
N GLU A 269 -15.85 16.29 -7.39
CA GLU A 269 -15.47 17.24 -8.43
C GLU A 269 -14.16 17.98 -8.08
N LYS A 270 -14.07 18.54 -6.86
CA LYS A 270 -12.92 19.34 -6.45
C LYS A 270 -11.62 18.54 -6.36
N PHE A 271 -11.70 17.28 -5.93
CA PHE A 271 -10.53 16.43 -5.74
C PHE A 271 -10.29 15.47 -6.92
N GLY A 272 -10.76 15.82 -8.13
CA GLY A 272 -10.41 15.11 -9.36
C GLY A 272 -10.96 13.67 -9.41
N GLY A 273 -12.20 13.48 -8.97
CA GLY A 273 -12.87 12.18 -8.88
C GLY A 273 -12.61 11.43 -7.57
N ILE A 274 -11.75 11.95 -6.69
CA ILE A 274 -11.34 11.29 -5.46
C ILE A 274 -12.27 11.68 -4.31
N VAL A 275 -12.68 10.68 -3.53
CA VAL A 275 -13.47 10.87 -2.30
C VAL A 275 -12.73 10.24 -1.10
N PRO A 276 -12.89 10.81 0.11
CA PRO A 276 -12.45 10.17 1.34
C PRO A 276 -13.07 8.79 1.50
N TYR A 277 -12.35 7.89 2.16
CA TYR A 277 -12.87 6.60 2.56
C TYR A 277 -13.99 6.76 3.61
N TYR A 278 -13.74 7.64 4.58
CA TYR A 278 -14.66 7.89 5.69
C TYR A 278 -15.80 8.83 5.30
N GLY A 279 -16.98 8.59 5.86
CA GLY A 279 -18.14 9.46 5.67
C GLY A 279 -17.96 10.81 6.36
N ARG A 280 -18.73 11.81 5.93
CA ARG A 280 -18.66 13.18 6.45
C ARG A 280 -18.77 13.27 7.98
N GLN A 281 -19.62 12.47 8.60
CA GLN A 281 -19.80 12.46 10.06
C GLN A 281 -18.58 11.94 10.80
N GLU A 282 -17.91 10.93 10.25
CA GLU A 282 -16.68 10.37 10.82
C GLU A 282 -15.52 11.37 10.69
N ILE A 283 -15.43 12.05 9.54
CA ILE A 283 -14.47 13.14 9.32
C ILE A 283 -14.68 14.29 10.32
N ILE A 284 -15.92 14.74 10.52
CA ILE A 284 -16.21 15.81 11.49
C ILE A 284 -15.85 15.38 12.91
N ARG A 285 -16.13 14.12 13.28
CA ARG A 285 -15.79 13.59 14.61
C ARG A 285 -14.27 13.55 14.82
N ALA A 286 -13.53 13.00 13.86
CA ALA A 286 -12.07 12.92 13.92
C ALA A 286 -11.45 14.32 13.96
N TYR A 287 -12.03 15.28 13.21
CA TYR A 287 -11.62 16.68 13.27
C TYR A 287 -11.80 17.26 14.68
N GLY A 288 -12.95 17.02 15.32
CA GLY A 288 -13.20 17.46 16.69
C GLY A 288 -12.21 16.90 17.72
N GLN A 289 -11.68 15.69 17.49
CA GLN A 289 -10.64 15.12 18.35
C GLN A 289 -9.31 15.85 18.18
N ILE A 290 -8.84 16.09 16.95
CA ILE A 290 -7.57 16.80 16.73
C ILE A 290 -7.61 18.29 17.04
N GLU A 291 -8.80 18.92 17.07
CA GLU A 291 -8.96 20.30 17.54
C GLU A 291 -8.79 20.42 19.06
N SER A 292 -8.98 19.33 19.79
CA SER A 292 -8.78 19.28 21.24
C SER A 292 -7.33 19.00 21.67
N LEU A 293 -6.44 18.75 20.70
CA LEU A 293 -5.02 18.40 20.85
C LEU A 293 -4.11 19.53 20.34
#